data_AF-A0A564TAX4-F1
#
_entry.id   AF-A0A564TAX4-F1
#
_cell.length_a   1.000
_cell.length_b   1.000
_cell.length_c   1.000
_cell.angle_alpha   90.00
_cell.angle_beta   90.00
_cell.angle_gamma   90.00
#
_symmetry.space_group_name_H-M   'P 1'
#
loop_
_entity.id
_entity.type
_entity.pdbx_description
1 polymer ?
#
loop_
_entity_poly.entity_id
_entity_poly.type
_entity_poly.pdbx_seq_one_letter_code
_entity_poly.pdbx_strand_id
1 'polypeptide(L)'
;MARWGSQLGLLRYLPSRLYVPNENLNSSDRRLYQRIAYRQILSQAMLNESLSVKRNAKKVDTKIDSQIPTLLLVSNGEGMGFSQEEWRHYATRFAKDQKNIELTFYDAPHYLYHYQTKEVVAKIEDFIKGTTD
;
A
#
# COMPACT_ATOMS: atom_id res chain seq x y z
N MET A 1 -9.77 -20.70 -10.63
CA MET A 1 -10.55 -20.81 -9.38
C MET A 1 -11.14 -19.46 -8.95
N ALA A 2 -10.36 -18.48 -8.49
CA ALA A 2 -10.89 -17.22 -7.92
C ALA A 2 -11.71 -16.35 -8.90
N ARG A 3 -11.28 -16.22 -10.17
CA ARG A 3 -12.00 -15.45 -11.21
C ARG A 3 -13.40 -16.00 -11.49
N TRP A 4 -13.51 -17.33 -11.62
CA TRP A 4 -14.78 -18.02 -11.85
C TRP A 4 -15.71 -17.89 -10.63
N GLY A 5 -15.16 -18.03 -9.42
CA GLY A 5 -15.91 -17.79 -8.18
C GLY A 5 -16.43 -16.36 -8.06
N SER A 6 -15.68 -15.36 -8.54
CA SER A 6 -16.13 -13.95 -8.59
C SER A 6 -17.31 -13.77 -9.55
N GLN A 7 -17.19 -14.29 -10.77
CA GLN A 7 -18.23 -14.17 -11.81
C GLN A 7 -19.54 -14.86 -11.44
N LEU A 8 -19.47 -16.02 -10.77
CA LEU A 8 -20.63 -16.74 -10.26
C LEU A 8 -21.21 -16.14 -8.97
N GLY A 9 -20.60 -15.08 -8.43
CA GLY A 9 -21.05 -14.41 -7.20
C GLY A 9 -20.77 -15.19 -5.91
N LEU A 10 -20.09 -16.33 -5.98
CA LEU A 10 -19.78 -17.18 -4.82
C LEU A 10 -18.89 -16.46 -3.80
N LEU A 11 -18.08 -15.51 -4.26
CA LEU A 11 -17.24 -14.73 -3.36
C LEU A 11 -18.05 -13.83 -2.43
N ARG A 12 -19.31 -13.48 -2.73
CA ARG A 12 -20.16 -12.66 -1.85
C ARG A 12 -20.42 -13.28 -0.46
N TYR A 13 -20.26 -14.60 -0.34
CA TYR A 13 -20.41 -15.32 0.92
C TYR A 13 -19.16 -15.31 1.81
N LEU A 14 -18.04 -14.75 1.34
CA LEU A 14 -16.85 -14.57 2.16
C LEU A 14 -17.09 -13.52 3.27
N PRO A 15 -16.46 -13.68 4.45
CA PRO A 15 -16.61 -12.76 5.58
C PRO A 15 -16.35 -11.30 5.23
N SER A 16 -17.17 -10.38 5.76
CA SER A 16 -17.07 -8.94 5.53
C SER A 16 -15.72 -8.34 5.93
N ARG A 17 -15.07 -8.92 6.95
CA ARG A 17 -13.71 -8.56 7.40
C ARG A 17 -12.64 -8.68 6.30
N LEU A 18 -12.87 -9.50 5.28
CA LEU A 18 -11.94 -9.63 4.13
C LEU A 18 -12.07 -8.47 3.14
N TYR A 19 -13.12 -7.66 3.25
CA TYR A 19 -13.39 -6.52 2.37
C TYR A 19 -13.03 -5.17 2.98
N VAL A 20 -12.98 -5.10 4.30
CA VAL A 20 -12.76 -3.87 5.05
C VAL A 20 -11.68 -4.16 6.08
N PRO A 21 -10.40 -3.97 5.72
CA PRO A 21 -9.28 -4.39 6.56
C PRO A 21 -9.03 -3.45 7.75
N ASN A 22 -9.74 -2.32 7.83
CA ASN A 22 -9.42 -1.26 8.77
C ASN A 22 -10.59 -0.96 9.72
N GLU A 23 -10.33 -1.13 11.02
CA GLU A 23 -11.28 -0.87 12.09
C GLU A 23 -11.51 0.62 12.37
N ASN A 24 -10.55 1.48 12.02
CA ASN A 24 -10.62 2.93 12.21
C ASN A 24 -11.52 3.65 11.18
N LEU A 25 -12.06 2.91 10.20
CA LEU A 25 -13.02 3.47 9.25
C LEU A 25 -14.37 3.71 9.93
N ASN A 26 -14.97 4.87 9.66
CA ASN A 26 -16.32 5.16 10.15
C ASN A 26 -17.37 4.27 9.45
N SER A 27 -18.60 4.24 9.97
CA SER A 27 -19.64 3.34 9.46
C SER A 27 -20.01 3.59 7.99
N SER A 28 -19.94 4.83 7.51
CA SER A 28 -20.18 5.18 6.10
C SER A 28 -19.10 4.62 5.19
N ASP A 29 -17.83 4.79 5.55
CA ASP A 29 -16.69 4.29 4.77
C ASP A 29 -16.73 2.76 4.70
N ARG A 30 -16.97 2.09 5.84
CA ARG A 30 -17.10 0.63 5.89
C ARG A 30 -18.21 0.13 4.96
N ARG A 31 -19.37 0.79 4.95
CA ARG A 31 -20.48 0.47 4.03
C ARG A 31 -20.09 0.71 2.57
N LEU A 32 -19.35 1.78 2.26
CA LEU A 32 -18.87 2.07 0.92
C LEU A 32 -17.91 0.99 0.41
N TYR A 33 -16.87 0.66 1.18
CA TYR A 33 -15.92 -0.41 0.85
C TYR A 33 -16.62 -1.75 0.65
N GLN A 34 -17.57 -2.09 1.52
CA GLN A 34 -18.35 -3.31 1.40
C GLN A 34 -19.19 -3.33 0.10
N ARG A 35 -19.81 -2.22 -0.28
CA ARG A 35 -20.55 -2.11 -1.55
C ARG A 35 -19.64 -2.27 -2.77
N ILE A 36 -18.45 -1.65 -2.75
CA ILE A 36 -17.45 -1.79 -3.81
C ILE A 36 -17.01 -3.25 -3.93
N ALA A 37 -16.71 -3.89 -2.81
CA ALA A 37 -16.35 -5.30 -2.78
C ALA A 37 -17.48 -6.20 -3.32
N TYR A 38 -18.73 -6.03 -2.90
CA TYR A 38 -19.83 -6.83 -3.43
C TYR A 38 -20.08 -6.62 -4.93
N ARG A 39 -19.82 -5.40 -5.43
CA ARG A 39 -19.94 -5.08 -6.85
C ARG A 39 -18.81 -5.71 -7.67
N GLN A 40 -17.58 -5.71 -7.16
CA GLN A 40 -16.40 -6.01 -7.98
C GLN A 40 -15.24 -6.64 -7.21
N ILE A 41 -15.52 -7.60 -6.33
CA ILE A 41 -14.47 -8.36 -5.64
C ILE A 41 -13.59 -9.09 -6.68
N LEU A 42 -12.27 -8.95 -6.55
CA LEU A 42 -11.28 -9.50 -7.48
C LEU A 42 -11.57 -9.07 -8.93
N SER A 43 -11.64 -7.75 -9.13
CA SER A 43 -11.77 -7.17 -10.46
C SER A 43 -10.72 -7.73 -11.42
N GLN A 44 -11.00 -7.64 -12.73
CA GLN A 44 -10.02 -8.04 -13.74
C GLN A 44 -8.67 -7.31 -13.57
N ALA A 45 -8.70 -6.06 -13.12
CA ALA A 45 -7.50 -5.29 -12.80
C ALA A 45 -6.71 -5.93 -11.64
N MET A 46 -7.36 -6.24 -10.51
CA MET A 46 -6.71 -6.89 -9.36
C MET A 46 -6.08 -8.24 -9.74
N LEU A 47 -6.78 -9.04 -10.55
CA LEU A 47 -6.27 -10.32 -11.04
C LEU A 47 -5.07 -10.13 -11.98
N ASN A 48 -5.18 -9.20 -12.93
CA ASN A 48 -4.09 -8.91 -13.86
C ASN A 48 -2.84 -8.40 -13.14
N GLU A 49 -3.01 -7.56 -12.13
CA GLU A 49 -1.93 -7.06 -11.28
C GLU A 49 -1.25 -8.18 -10.52
N SER A 50 -2.03 -9.04 -9.86
CA SER A 50 -1.52 -10.21 -9.12
C SER A 50 -0.73 -11.17 -10.02
N LEU A 51 -1.20 -11.39 -11.25
CA LEU A 51 -0.52 -12.26 -12.22
C LEU A 51 0.73 -11.61 -12.84
N SER A 52 0.76 -10.27 -12.94
CA SER A 52 1.81 -9.54 -13.64
C SER A 52 2.92 -9.04 -12.71
N VAL A 53 2.72 -8.99 -11.39
CA VAL A 53 3.64 -8.36 -10.43
C VAL A 53 5.09 -8.82 -10.59
N LYS A 54 5.35 -10.14 -10.69
CA LYS A 54 6.70 -10.68 -10.84
C LYS A 54 7.37 -10.26 -12.15
N ARG A 55 6.61 -10.20 -13.24
CA ARG A 55 7.12 -9.78 -14.56
C ARG A 55 7.34 -8.27 -14.61
N ASN A 56 6.44 -7.51 -14.00
CA ASN A 56 6.52 -6.05 -13.96
C ASN A 56 7.64 -5.57 -13.07
N ALA A 57 7.92 -6.25 -11.95
CA ALA A 57 9.06 -5.96 -11.09
C ALA A 57 10.40 -5.98 -11.85
N LYS A 58 10.55 -6.81 -12.89
CA LYS A 58 11.75 -6.85 -13.75
C LYS A 58 11.90 -5.64 -14.68
N LYS A 59 10.85 -4.83 -14.85
CA LYS A 59 10.85 -3.64 -15.71
C LYS A 59 11.19 -2.36 -14.94
N VAL A 60 11.10 -2.40 -13.62
CA VAL A 60 11.36 -1.25 -12.76
C VAL A 60 12.85 -1.19 -12.49
N ASP A 61 13.45 -0.02 -12.64
CA ASP A 61 14.85 0.20 -12.28
C ASP A 61 15.02 0.07 -10.76
N THR A 62 16.22 -0.33 -10.35
CA THR A 62 16.64 -0.39 -8.95
C THR A 62 16.90 1.00 -8.35
N LYS A 63 16.89 2.06 -9.16
CA LYS A 63 17.14 3.44 -8.75
C LYS A 63 16.05 4.38 -9.23
N ILE A 64 15.78 5.41 -8.43
CA ILE A 64 15.00 6.58 -8.82
C ILE A 64 15.94 7.57 -9.48
N ASP A 65 15.41 8.37 -10.41
CA ASP A 65 16.16 9.49 -10.97
C ASP A 65 16.66 10.40 -9.83
N SER A 66 17.99 10.60 -9.79
CA SER A 66 18.66 11.41 -8.77
C SER A 66 18.21 12.88 -8.75
N GLN A 67 17.59 13.38 -9.82
CA GLN A 67 17.07 14.74 -9.90
C GLN A 67 15.71 14.91 -9.20
N ILE A 68 15.04 13.81 -8.81
CA ILE A 68 13.72 13.84 -8.20
C ILE A 68 13.86 13.60 -6.69
N PRO A 69 13.69 14.62 -5.84
CA PRO A 69 13.56 14.41 -4.40
C PRO A 69 12.41 13.44 -4.12
N THR A 70 12.66 12.42 -3.31
CA THR A 70 11.68 11.38 -2.98
C THR A 70 11.55 11.19 -1.48
N LEU A 71 10.33 11.27 -0.98
CA LEU A 71 9.98 10.87 0.37
C LEU A 71 9.42 9.44 0.36
N LEU A 72 10.12 8.51 1.01
CA LEU A 72 9.72 7.10 1.13
C LEU A 72 9.16 6.83 2.54
N LEU A 73 7.84 6.74 2.63
CA LEU A 73 7.11 6.46 3.88
C LEU A 73 6.87 4.95 4.01
N VAL A 74 7.31 4.35 5.12
CA VAL A 74 7.31 2.88 5.30
C VAL A 74 6.62 2.48 6.58
N SER A 75 5.64 1.60 6.46
CA SER A 75 4.89 1.00 7.58
C SER A 75 5.75 0.01 8.41
N ASN A 76 5.14 -0.57 9.45
CA ASN A 76 5.74 -1.66 10.22
C ASN A 76 5.61 -3.05 9.54
N GLY A 77 4.95 -3.14 8.38
CA GLY A 77 4.81 -4.38 7.62
C GLY A 77 3.65 -5.29 8.03
N GLU A 78 2.91 -4.95 9.08
CA GLU A 78 1.72 -5.71 9.47
C GLU A 78 0.69 -5.76 8.33
N GLY A 79 0.20 -6.97 8.03
CA GLY A 79 -0.71 -7.25 6.91
C GLY A 79 -0.03 -7.60 5.58
N MET A 80 1.30 -7.54 5.50
CA MET A 80 2.04 -7.79 4.25
C MET A 80 2.62 -9.21 4.11
N GLY A 81 2.56 -10.03 5.17
CA GLY A 81 3.10 -11.39 5.17
C GLY A 81 4.62 -11.46 5.35
N PHE A 82 5.25 -10.36 5.79
CA PHE A 82 6.67 -10.27 6.15
C PHE A 82 6.79 -9.87 7.63
N SER A 83 7.91 -10.22 8.26
CA SER A 83 8.26 -9.59 9.54
C SER A 83 8.53 -8.09 9.34
N GLN A 84 8.39 -7.31 10.42
CA GLN A 84 8.73 -5.88 10.39
C GLN A 84 10.17 -5.65 9.93
N GLU A 85 11.09 -6.50 10.36
CA GLU A 85 12.51 -6.40 10.00
C GLU A 85 12.70 -6.62 8.49
N GLU A 86 12.15 -7.70 7.93
CA GLU A 86 12.22 -7.96 6.48
C GLU A 86 11.60 -6.84 5.67
N TRP A 87 10.40 -6.39 6.08
CA TRP A 87 9.67 -5.32 5.40
C TRP A 87 10.46 -4.02 5.35
N ARG A 88 10.97 -3.57 6.50
CA ARG A 88 11.77 -2.35 6.58
C ARG A 88 13.14 -2.53 5.92
N HIS A 89 13.73 -3.72 5.96
CA HIS A 89 14.99 -4.02 5.29
C HIS A 89 14.91 -3.79 3.78
N TYR A 90 13.80 -4.17 3.12
CA TYR A 90 13.64 -3.92 1.69
C TYR A 90 13.69 -2.43 1.34
N ALA A 91 13.01 -1.59 2.13
CA ALA A 91 13.02 -0.14 1.93
C ALA A 91 14.39 0.48 2.22
N THR A 92 15.04 0.07 3.33
CA THR A 92 16.41 0.49 3.65
C THR A 92 17.38 0.11 2.55
N ARG A 93 17.31 -1.12 2.05
CA ARG A 93 18.18 -1.61 0.96
C ARG A 93 17.95 -0.85 -0.33
N PHE A 94 16.69 -0.50 -0.63
CA PHE A 94 16.37 0.30 -1.80
C PHE A 94 16.96 1.71 -1.68
N ALA A 95 16.76 2.39 -0.55
CA ALA A 95 17.28 3.74 -0.32
C ALA A 95 18.81 3.80 -0.15
N LYS A 96 19.46 2.67 0.18
CA LYS A 96 20.92 2.57 0.35
C LYS A 96 21.60 3.04 -0.94
N ASP A 97 22.37 4.12 -0.83
CA ASP A 97 23.11 4.77 -1.92
C ASP A 97 22.31 5.74 -2.82
N GLN A 98 21.06 6.07 -2.46
CA GLN A 98 20.24 7.06 -3.16
C GLN A 98 20.05 8.33 -2.31
N LYS A 99 20.88 9.35 -2.55
CA LYS A 99 20.93 10.58 -1.73
C LYS A 99 19.67 11.44 -1.83
N ASN A 100 18.88 11.29 -2.90
CA ASN A 100 17.63 12.00 -3.12
C ASN A 100 16.42 11.35 -2.41
N ILE A 101 16.63 10.25 -1.68
CA ILE A 101 15.56 9.58 -0.94
C ILE A 101 15.65 9.90 0.54
N GLU A 102 14.58 10.47 1.08
CA GLU A 102 14.34 10.57 2.51
C GLU A 102 13.45 9.41 2.97
N LEU A 103 13.99 8.55 3.84
CA LEU A 103 13.32 7.35 4.33
C LEU A 103 12.74 7.60 5.74
N THR A 104 11.43 7.43 5.90
CA THR A 104 10.73 7.59 7.19
C THR A 104 9.95 6.33 7.54
N PHE A 105 10.16 5.83 8.76
CA PHE A 105 9.44 4.66 9.28
C PHE A 105 8.33 5.07 10.23
N TYR A 106 7.21 4.37 10.11
CA TYR A 106 6.06 4.50 11.01
C TYR A 106 5.75 3.18 11.69
N ASP A 107 5.36 3.25 12.96
CA ASP A 107 4.80 2.12 13.68
C ASP A 107 3.28 2.03 13.47
N ALA A 108 2.91 1.68 12.24
CA ALA A 108 1.54 1.49 11.79
C ALA A 108 1.49 0.40 10.71
N PRO A 109 0.36 -0.31 10.55
CA PRO A 109 0.19 -1.37 9.55
C PRO A 109 0.22 -0.82 8.11
N HIS A 110 0.13 -1.69 7.10
CA HIS A 110 0.30 -1.35 5.69
C HIS A 110 -0.41 -0.06 5.23
N TYR A 111 -1.66 0.14 5.66
CA TYR A 111 -2.43 1.36 5.36
C TYR A 111 -2.10 2.49 6.34
N LEU A 112 -0.82 2.82 6.50
CA LEU A 112 -0.29 3.70 7.56
C LEU A 112 -0.99 5.07 7.62
N TYR A 113 -1.42 5.60 6.47
CA TYR A 113 -2.10 6.88 6.36
C TYR A 113 -3.49 6.91 7.00
N HIS A 114 -4.09 5.75 7.28
CA HIS A 114 -5.33 5.68 8.07
C HIS A 114 -5.09 5.66 9.58
N TYR A 115 -3.87 5.35 10.03
CA TYR A 115 -3.53 5.26 11.45
C TYR A 115 -2.79 6.51 11.92
N GLN A 116 -1.97 7.09 11.05
CA GLN A 116 -1.08 8.22 11.36
C GLN A 116 -1.27 9.35 10.35
N THR A 117 -2.53 9.69 10.06
CA THR A 117 -2.88 10.67 9.03
C THR A 117 -2.21 12.02 9.26
N LYS A 118 -2.20 12.52 10.51
CA LYS A 118 -1.67 13.85 10.83
C LYS A 118 -0.15 13.90 10.66
N GLU A 119 0.53 12.86 11.13
CA GLU A 119 1.98 12.70 11.08
C GLU A 119 2.47 12.53 9.65
N VAL A 120 1.73 11.78 8.83
CA VAL A 120 2.02 11.61 7.40
C VAL A 120 1.85 12.93 6.64
N VAL A 121 0.75 13.65 6.89
CA VAL A 121 0.49 14.94 6.25
C VAL A 121 1.57 15.96 6.62
N ALA A 122 1.88 16.11 7.91
CA ALA A 122 2.93 17.01 8.37
C ALA A 122 4.28 16.67 7.72
N LYS A 123 4.63 15.38 7.63
CA LYS A 123 5.87 14.94 7.00
C LYS A 123 5.95 15.28 5.51
N ILE A 124 4.85 15.13 4.79
CA ILE A 124 4.75 15.49 3.37
C ILE A 124 4.88 17.02 3.21
N GLU A 125 4.20 17.81 4.04
CA GLU A 125 4.27 19.27 3.99
C GLU A 125 5.69 19.79 4.24
N ASP A 126 6.37 19.25 5.25
CA ASP A 126 7.75 19.61 5.58
C ASP A 126 8.71 19.22 4.45
N PHE A 127 8.55 18.03 3.88
CA PHE A 127 9.35 17.58 2.75
C PHE A 127 9.16 18.49 1.53
N ILE A 128 7.92 18.83 1.17
CA ILE A 128 7.64 19.72 0.04
C ILE A 128 8.31 21.08 0.24
N LYS A 129 8.13 21.71 1.42
CA LYS A 129 8.75 23.01 1.73
C LYS A 129 10.28 22.96 1.55
N GLY A 130 10.93 21.92 2.06
CA GLY A 130 12.38 21.75 1.95
C GLY A 130 12.90 21.42 0.53
N THR A 131 12.00 21.17 -0.44
CA THR A 131 12.37 20.89 -1.84
C THR A 131 12.06 22.03 -2.81
N THR A 132 11.33 23.05 -2.36
CA THR A 132 10.94 24.21 -3.19
C THR A 132 11.83 25.44 -2.99
N ASP A 133 12.76 25.39 -2.04
CA ASP A 133 13.81 26.40 -1.80
C ASP A 133 15.07 26.09 -2.64
#